data_AF-F4C007-F1
#
_entry.id   AF-F4C007-F1
#
_cell.length_a   1.000
_cell.length_b   1.000
_cell.length_c   1.000
_cell.angle_alpha   90.00
_cell.angle_beta   90.00
_cell.angle_gamma   90.00
#
_symmetry.space_group_name_H-M   'P 1'
#
loop_
_entity.id
_entity.type
_entity.pdbx_description
1 polymer ?
#
loop_
_entity_poly.entity_id
_entity_poly.type
_entity_poly.pdbx_seq_one_letter_code
_entity_poly.pdbx_strand_id
1 'polypeptide(L)'
;MKSILKATCLAAALMILACSAMASVVVNEIELNPPEGGAEWIELFNSGNESVDISSWTAIITDGSWKGEFSPVPLGTILPAGGFYVLDGQESWNHTDGGYCTLYSASGEEVDRTALRLDSLGNDFTYGRNPDGYDTNTDGDWGLASATRGATNVR
;
A
#
# COMPACT_ATOMS: atom_id res chain seq x y z
N MET A 1 58.92 11.25 38.30
CA MET A 1 57.65 10.53 38.10
C MET A 1 56.94 11.15 36.89
N LYS A 2 56.97 10.50 35.73
CA LYS A 2 56.28 10.97 34.51
C LYS A 2 54.94 10.26 34.43
N SER A 3 53.86 11.01 34.64
CA SER A 3 52.48 10.55 34.47
C SER A 3 52.19 10.40 32.98
N ILE A 4 51.78 9.20 32.55
CA ILE A 4 51.38 8.88 31.17
C ILE A 4 49.88 9.14 31.07
N LEU A 5 49.50 10.12 30.25
CA LEU A 5 48.10 10.42 29.94
C LEU A 5 47.52 9.24 29.14
N LYS A 6 46.52 8.54 29.69
CA LYS A 6 45.75 7.54 28.94
C LYS A 6 44.76 8.28 28.05
N ALA A 7 44.95 8.21 26.73
CA ALA A 7 43.97 8.65 25.76
C ALA A 7 42.78 7.67 25.78
N THR A 8 41.64 8.12 26.28
CA THR A 8 40.37 7.41 26.10
C THR A 8 39.78 7.82 24.76
N CYS A 9 39.81 6.92 23.79
CA CYS A 9 39.02 7.04 22.57
C CYS A 9 37.54 6.94 22.94
N LEU A 10 36.79 8.03 22.77
CA LEU A 10 35.34 8.01 22.87
C LEU A 10 34.81 7.52 21.52
N ALA A 11 34.47 6.23 21.43
CA ALA A 11 33.71 5.72 20.30
C ALA A 11 32.31 6.35 20.35
N ALA A 12 32.00 7.21 19.39
CA ALA A 12 30.64 7.70 19.20
C ALA A 12 29.77 6.50 18.78
N ALA A 13 28.96 6.01 19.70
CA ALA A 13 27.90 5.08 19.38
C ALA A 13 26.90 5.81 18.49
N LEU A 14 26.92 5.50 17.19
CA LEU A 14 25.87 5.88 16.26
C LEU A 14 24.61 5.16 16.72
N MET A 15 23.77 5.84 17.51
CA MET A 15 22.41 5.38 17.77
C MET A 15 21.70 5.44 16.42
N ILE A 16 21.61 4.28 15.75
CA ILE A 16 20.68 4.07 14.67
C ILE A 16 19.30 4.22 15.33
N LEU A 17 18.74 5.43 15.24
CA LEU A 17 17.31 5.59 15.43
C LEU A 17 16.68 4.76 14.31
N ALA A 18 16.31 3.52 14.63
CA ALA A 18 15.30 2.81 13.88
C ALA A 18 14.00 3.58 14.13
N CYS A 19 13.84 4.70 13.43
CA CYS A 19 12.53 5.21 13.13
C CYS A 19 11.89 4.05 12.38
N SER A 20 10.97 3.36 13.04
CA SER A 20 10.02 2.49 12.35
C SER A 20 9.39 3.36 11.28
N ALA A 21 9.88 3.26 10.04
CA ALA A 21 9.15 3.76 8.90
C ALA A 21 7.88 2.92 8.87
N MET A 22 6.84 3.40 9.56
CA MET A 22 5.48 3.04 9.17
C MET A 22 5.47 3.27 7.66
N ALA A 23 5.18 2.21 6.90
CA ALA A 23 5.33 2.22 5.47
C ALA A 23 4.68 3.49 4.90
N SER A 24 5.47 4.34 4.25
CA SER A 24 4.96 5.58 3.68
C SER A 24 4.05 5.32 2.49
N VAL A 25 4.06 4.10 1.95
CA VAL A 25 3.20 3.67 0.86
C VAL A 25 2.15 2.72 1.43
N VAL A 26 0.89 3.03 1.16
CA VAL A 26 -0.27 2.30 1.67
C VAL A 26 -1.25 2.01 0.54
N VAL A 27 -2.16 1.07 0.76
CA VAL A 27 -3.31 0.82 -0.12
C VAL A 27 -4.30 1.97 0.06
N ASN A 28 -4.53 2.75 -1.00
CA ASN A 28 -5.39 3.93 -0.98
C ASN A 28 -6.82 3.63 -1.42
N GLU A 29 -6.99 2.78 -2.43
CA GLU A 29 -8.27 2.48 -3.04
C GLU A 29 -8.28 1.04 -3.58
N ILE A 30 -9.43 0.38 -3.47
CA ILE A 30 -9.64 -1.02 -3.88
C ILE A 30 -10.98 -1.17 -4.59
N GLU A 31 -10.92 -1.66 -5.82
CA GLU A 31 -12.06 -2.16 -6.60
C GLU A 31 -12.18 -3.68 -6.38
N LEU A 32 -13.38 -4.15 -6.07
CA LEU A 32 -13.67 -5.56 -5.78
C LEU A 32 -14.79 -6.13 -6.65
N ASN A 33 -15.57 -5.29 -7.33
CA ASN A 33 -16.71 -5.71 -8.11
C ASN A 33 -16.97 -4.70 -9.25
N PRO A 34 -16.05 -4.63 -10.22
CA PRO A 34 -16.14 -3.67 -11.30
C PRO A 34 -17.40 -3.91 -12.15
N PRO A 35 -17.80 -2.94 -13.00
CA PRO A 35 -18.83 -3.16 -14.00
C PRO A 35 -18.50 -4.35 -14.90
N GLU A 36 -19.51 -4.95 -15.54
CA GLU A 36 -19.32 -6.06 -16.48
C GLU A 36 -18.25 -5.76 -17.53
N GLY A 37 -17.24 -6.63 -17.63
CA GLY A 37 -16.09 -6.48 -18.52
C GLY A 37 -14.97 -5.58 -17.98
N GLY A 38 -15.09 -5.06 -16.75
CA GLY A 38 -14.01 -4.42 -16.01
C GLY A 38 -13.11 -5.43 -15.29
N ALA A 39 -12.04 -4.91 -14.68
CA ALA A 39 -11.10 -5.69 -13.87
C ALA A 39 -10.94 -5.01 -12.50
N GLU A 40 -10.72 -5.83 -11.47
CA GLU A 40 -10.33 -5.32 -10.15
C GLU A 40 -8.98 -4.61 -10.23
N TRP A 41 -8.79 -3.63 -9.36
CA TRP A 41 -7.54 -2.88 -9.28
C TRP A 41 -7.31 -2.39 -7.87
N ILE A 42 -6.04 -2.12 -7.58
CA ILE A 42 -5.57 -1.57 -6.32
C ILE A 42 -4.80 -0.30 -6.61
N GLU A 43 -5.08 0.77 -5.88
CA GLU A 43 -4.27 1.96 -5.88
C GLU A 43 -3.41 2.05 -4.62
N LEU A 44 -2.16 2.41 -4.82
CA LEU A 44 -1.20 2.75 -3.80
C LEU A 44 -1.09 4.27 -3.70
N PHE A 45 -0.90 4.77 -2.48
CA PHE A 45 -0.59 6.18 -2.25
C PHE A 45 0.64 6.30 -1.35
N ASN A 46 1.55 7.21 -1.70
CA ASN A 46 2.67 7.55 -0.84
C ASN A 46 2.30 8.71 0.09
N SER A 47 1.89 8.39 1.33
CA SER A 47 1.60 9.32 2.41
C SER A 47 2.83 9.94 3.06
N GLY A 48 4.03 9.50 2.66
CA GLY A 48 5.30 10.07 3.10
C GLY A 48 5.62 11.42 2.46
N ASN A 49 6.74 11.99 2.89
CA ASN A 49 7.28 13.26 2.39
C ASN A 49 8.44 13.09 1.38
N GLU A 50 8.85 11.85 1.11
CA GLU A 50 9.94 11.50 0.19
C GLU A 50 9.43 10.52 -0.88
N SER A 51 10.10 10.48 -2.03
CA SER A 51 9.80 9.48 -3.06
C SER A 51 10.24 8.07 -2.63
N VAL A 52 9.48 7.05 -3.00
CA VAL A 52 9.77 5.63 -2.70
C VAL A 52 9.97 4.85 -3.98
N ASP A 53 11.04 4.04 -4.05
CA ASP A 53 11.19 3.04 -5.09
C ASP A 53 10.29 1.83 -4.78
N ILE A 54 9.25 1.66 -5.58
CA ILE A 54 8.27 0.58 -5.44
C ILE A 54 8.50 -0.54 -6.46
N SER A 55 9.65 -0.57 -7.13
CA SER A 55 10.02 -1.63 -8.06
C SER A 55 9.84 -3.02 -7.45
N SER A 56 9.22 -3.93 -8.20
CA SER A 56 8.95 -5.32 -7.80
C SER A 56 8.04 -5.49 -6.58
N TRP A 57 7.39 -4.44 -6.10
CA TRP A 57 6.31 -4.59 -5.11
C TRP A 57 5.13 -5.35 -5.74
N THR A 58 4.37 -6.05 -4.91
CA THR A 58 3.21 -6.83 -5.36
C THR A 58 2.02 -6.59 -4.43
N ALA A 59 0.82 -6.82 -4.96
CA ALA A 59 -0.40 -6.87 -4.15
C ALA A 59 -1.12 -8.20 -4.38
N ILE A 60 -1.90 -8.61 -3.39
CA ILE A 60 -2.75 -9.80 -3.49
C ILE A 60 -4.12 -9.47 -2.88
N ILE A 61 -5.20 -9.62 -3.65
CA ILE A 61 -6.56 -9.71 -3.07
C ILE A 61 -6.79 -11.15 -2.62
N THR A 62 -7.22 -11.33 -1.38
CA THR A 62 -7.61 -12.63 -0.83
C THR A 62 -9.09 -12.62 -0.47
N ASP A 63 -9.83 -13.57 -1.05
CA ASP A 63 -11.26 -13.80 -0.78
C ASP A 63 -11.49 -15.28 -0.43
N GLY A 64 -11.62 -15.57 0.87
CA GLY A 64 -11.65 -16.94 1.36
C GLY A 64 -10.38 -17.71 1.00
N SER A 65 -10.50 -18.75 0.16
CA SER A 65 -9.36 -19.52 -0.37
C SER A 65 -8.87 -19.02 -1.73
N TRP A 66 -9.61 -18.11 -2.38
CA TRP A 66 -9.22 -17.52 -3.65
C TRP A 66 -8.18 -16.41 -3.44
N LYS A 67 -7.28 -16.26 -4.42
CA LYS A 67 -6.25 -15.22 -4.45
C LYS A 67 -6.12 -14.64 -5.85
N GLY A 68 -6.19 -13.32 -5.96
CA GLY A 68 -5.85 -12.54 -7.14
C GLY A 68 -4.49 -11.89 -6.95
N GLU A 69 -3.48 -12.40 -7.64
CA GLU A 69 -2.10 -11.87 -7.56
C GLU A 69 -1.87 -10.86 -8.68
N PHE A 70 -1.57 -9.61 -8.30
CA PHE A 70 -1.24 -8.56 -9.25
C PHE A 70 0.17 -8.78 -9.84
N SER A 71 0.38 -8.31 -11.07
CA SER A 71 1.73 -8.30 -11.66
C SER A 71 2.66 -7.41 -10.83
N PRO A 72 3.94 -7.80 -10.63
CA PRO A 72 4.89 -6.95 -9.92
C PRO A 72 5.04 -5.59 -10.57
N VAL A 73 5.19 -4.56 -9.75
CA VAL A 73 5.49 -3.20 -10.21
C VAL A 73 6.77 -3.21 -11.06
N PRO A 74 6.78 -2.59 -12.26
CA PRO A 74 7.96 -2.57 -13.13
C PRO A 74 9.20 -1.98 -12.46
N LEU A 75 10.37 -2.49 -12.84
CA LEU A 75 11.66 -1.96 -12.35
C LEU A 75 11.85 -0.48 -12.73
N GLY A 76 12.40 0.29 -11.79
CA GLY A 76 12.63 1.72 -11.93
C GLY A 76 11.41 2.58 -11.61
N THR A 77 10.34 2.02 -11.06
CA THR A 77 9.14 2.77 -10.68
C THR A 77 9.37 3.51 -9.37
N ILE A 78 9.46 4.84 -9.46
CA ILE A 78 9.59 5.73 -8.30
C ILE A 78 8.25 6.42 -8.05
N LEU A 79 7.65 6.17 -6.90
CA LEU A 79 6.41 6.79 -6.45
C LEU A 79 6.73 8.07 -5.65
N PRO A 80 6.46 9.28 -6.19
CA PRO A 80 6.73 10.53 -5.46
C PRO A 80 5.87 10.67 -4.21
N ALA A 81 6.26 11.54 -3.29
CA ALA A 81 5.43 11.93 -2.15
C ALA A 81 4.09 12.49 -2.64
N GLY A 82 2.98 12.02 -2.04
CA GLY A 82 1.62 12.34 -2.50
C GLY A 82 1.26 11.75 -3.87
N GLY A 83 2.08 10.84 -4.40
CA GLY A 83 1.84 10.18 -5.68
C GLY A 83 0.95 8.95 -5.54
N PHE A 84 0.30 8.61 -6.65
CA PHE A 84 -0.55 7.43 -6.80
C PHE A 84 0.09 6.42 -7.77
N TYR A 85 -0.14 5.13 -7.52
CA TYR A 85 0.22 4.07 -8.46
C TYR A 85 -0.90 3.03 -8.49
N VAL A 86 -1.34 2.64 -9.70
CA VAL A 86 -2.43 1.66 -9.85
C VAL A 86 -1.88 0.32 -10.36
N LEU A 87 -2.24 -0.75 -9.65
CA LEU A 87 -2.04 -2.13 -10.04
C LEU A 87 -3.33 -2.64 -10.69
N ASP A 88 -3.24 -3.04 -11.96
CA ASP A 88 -4.34 -3.62 -12.71
C ASP A 88 -4.42 -5.13 -12.52
N GLY A 89 -5.62 -5.61 -12.19
CA GLY A 89 -5.95 -7.02 -12.10
C GLY A 89 -6.22 -7.63 -13.47
N GLN A 90 -7.10 -8.62 -13.53
CA GLN A 90 -7.44 -9.31 -14.76
C GLN A 90 -8.96 -9.43 -14.89
N GLU A 91 -9.51 -9.11 -16.06
CA GLU A 91 -10.95 -9.27 -16.36
C GLU A 91 -11.46 -10.71 -16.17
N SER A 92 -10.55 -11.70 -16.13
CA SER A 92 -10.90 -13.11 -15.90
C SER A 92 -10.98 -13.50 -14.42
N TRP A 93 -10.68 -12.59 -13.50
CA TRP A 93 -10.86 -12.84 -12.07
C TRP A 93 -12.35 -12.99 -11.75
N ASN A 94 -12.64 -13.95 -10.89
CA ASN A 94 -14.00 -14.35 -10.56
C ASN A 94 -13.98 -14.94 -9.15
N HIS A 95 -14.44 -14.14 -8.19
CA HIS A 95 -14.54 -14.49 -6.77
C HIS A 95 -15.86 -13.96 -6.20
N THR A 96 -16.05 -13.96 -4.88
CA THR A 96 -17.34 -13.66 -4.23
C THR A 96 -17.52 -12.17 -3.88
N ASP A 97 -17.01 -11.30 -4.75
CA ASP A 97 -17.11 -9.84 -4.69
C ASP A 97 -16.61 -9.20 -3.36
N GLY A 98 -15.83 -9.95 -2.58
CA GLY A 98 -15.27 -9.51 -1.32
C GLY A 98 -13.76 -9.71 -1.27
N GLY A 99 -13.19 -9.48 -0.10
CA GLY A 99 -11.80 -9.78 0.17
C GLY A 99 -11.05 -8.64 0.83
N TYR A 100 -9.76 -8.87 1.05
CA TYR A 100 -8.83 -7.85 1.51
C TYR A 100 -7.59 -7.86 0.63
N CYS A 101 -6.97 -6.70 0.45
CA CYS A 101 -5.69 -6.57 -0.21
C CYS A 101 -4.56 -6.63 0.80
N THR A 102 -3.50 -7.39 0.49
CA THR A 102 -2.21 -7.29 1.17
C THR A 102 -1.17 -6.76 0.20
N LEU A 103 -0.45 -5.71 0.60
CA LEU A 103 0.64 -5.10 -0.14
C LEU A 103 1.98 -5.66 0.37
N TYR A 104 2.85 -6.05 -0.55
CA TYR A 104 4.17 -6.57 -0.25
C TYR A 104 5.27 -5.74 -0.91
N SER A 105 6.35 -5.55 -0.17
CA SER A 105 7.57 -4.93 -0.69
C SER A 105 8.32 -5.90 -1.61
N ALA A 106 9.35 -5.40 -2.29
CA ALA A 106 10.22 -6.23 -3.12
C ALA A 106 10.93 -7.39 -2.35
N SER A 107 11.08 -7.27 -1.03
CA SER A 107 11.65 -8.33 -0.18
C SER A 107 10.61 -9.37 0.27
N GLY A 108 9.33 -9.16 -0.06
CA GLY A 108 8.21 -10.01 0.37
C GLY A 108 7.70 -9.69 1.78
N GLU A 109 8.13 -8.57 2.36
CA GLU A 109 7.58 -8.09 3.64
C GLU A 109 6.22 -7.45 3.41
N GLU A 110 5.27 -7.72 4.31
CA GLU A 110 3.98 -7.05 4.30
C GLU A 110 4.16 -5.57 4.67
N VAL A 111 3.71 -4.70 3.77
CA VAL A 111 3.80 -3.25 3.88
C VAL A 111 2.53 -2.68 4.48
N ASP A 112 1.38 -3.14 3.98
CA ASP A 112 0.06 -2.69 4.38
C ASP A 112 -0.99 -3.79 4.07
N ARG A 113 -2.14 -3.72 4.73
CA ARG A 113 -3.27 -4.61 4.50
C ARG A 113 -4.59 -3.91 4.78
N THR A 114 -5.54 -4.07 3.87
CA THR A 114 -6.91 -3.56 4.10
C THR A 114 -7.67 -4.46 5.07
N ALA A 115 -8.73 -3.92 5.69
CA ALA A 115 -9.75 -4.77 6.31
C ALA A 115 -10.47 -5.62 5.25
N LEU A 116 -11.18 -6.65 5.68
CA LEU A 116 -12.09 -7.40 4.83
C LEU A 116 -13.22 -6.47 4.36
N ARG A 117 -13.42 -6.41 3.04
CA ARG A 117 -14.46 -5.61 2.38
C ARG A 117 -15.38 -6.52 1.56
N LEU A 118 -16.54 -5.98 1.22
CA LEU A 118 -17.56 -6.62 0.38
C LEU A 118 -18.20 -5.56 -0.49
N ASP A 119 -18.13 -5.72 -1.81
CA ASP A 119 -18.86 -4.88 -2.77
C ASP A 119 -19.76 -5.77 -3.61
N SER A 120 -21.07 -5.57 -3.58
CA SER A 120 -22.03 -6.40 -4.34
C SER A 120 -22.76 -5.61 -5.43
N LEU A 121 -22.24 -4.43 -5.78
CA LEU A 121 -22.95 -3.48 -6.63
C LEU A 121 -22.69 -3.68 -8.13
N GLY A 122 -21.56 -4.30 -8.51
CA GLY A 122 -21.19 -4.51 -9.93
C GLY A 122 -21.13 -3.19 -10.70
N ASN A 123 -20.53 -2.16 -10.11
CA ASN A 123 -20.50 -0.79 -10.62
C ASN A 123 -19.12 -0.15 -10.39
N ASP A 124 -18.99 1.13 -10.73
CA ASP A 124 -17.73 1.89 -10.57
C ASP A 124 -17.54 2.40 -9.12
N PHE A 125 -18.04 1.68 -8.12
CA PHE A 125 -17.81 2.04 -6.72
C PHE A 125 -16.68 1.20 -6.16
N THR A 126 -15.84 1.83 -5.36
CA THR A 126 -14.67 1.22 -4.76
C THR A 126 -14.65 1.54 -3.28
N TYR A 127 -13.83 0.86 -2.49
CA TYR A 127 -13.49 1.35 -1.15
C TYR A 127 -12.22 2.19 -1.24
N GLY A 128 -12.27 3.44 -0.78
CA GLY A 128 -11.11 4.34 -0.76
C GLY A 128 -10.91 5.00 0.59
N ARG A 129 -9.66 5.30 0.92
CA ARG A 129 -9.30 6.07 2.12
C ARG A 129 -9.71 7.52 1.97
N ASN A 130 -10.23 8.14 3.03
CA ASN A 130 -10.52 9.57 3.02
C ASN A 130 -10.11 10.23 4.36
N PRO A 131 -9.07 11.08 4.39
CA PRO A 131 -8.25 11.54 3.26
C PRO A 131 -7.32 10.46 2.70
N ASP A 132 -6.71 10.70 1.52
CA ASP A 132 -5.75 9.77 0.91
C ASP A 132 -4.64 9.38 1.88
N GLY A 133 -4.30 8.10 1.89
CA GLY A 133 -3.25 7.55 2.74
C GLY A 133 -3.51 7.58 4.24
N TYR A 134 -4.70 7.99 4.69
CA TYR A 134 -5.06 8.00 6.11
C TYR A 134 -5.17 6.57 6.63
N ASP A 135 -4.32 6.23 7.59
CA ASP A 135 -4.18 4.87 8.11
C ASP A 135 -4.19 4.86 9.63
N THR A 136 -5.35 4.59 10.22
CA THR A 136 -5.46 4.32 11.66
C THR A 136 -5.55 2.82 11.95
N ASN A 137 -5.39 1.98 10.93
CA ASN A 137 -5.72 0.56 10.95
C ASN A 137 -7.16 0.29 11.42
N THR A 138 -8.12 1.16 11.07
CA THR A 138 -9.52 0.99 11.42
C THR A 138 -10.44 1.12 10.22
N ASP A 139 -11.67 0.61 10.35
CA ASP A 139 -12.69 0.77 9.31
C ASP A 139 -13.09 2.22 9.06
N GLY A 140 -12.86 3.12 10.02
CA GLY A 140 -13.19 4.53 9.89
C GLY A 140 -12.37 5.28 8.83
N ASP A 141 -11.29 4.67 8.33
CA ASP A 141 -10.44 5.27 7.31
C ASP A 141 -11.09 5.25 5.92
N TRP A 142 -12.11 4.42 5.70
CA TRP A 142 -12.59 4.03 4.37
C TRP A 142 -14.05 4.45 4.09
N GLY A 143 -14.36 4.77 2.84
CA GLY A 143 -15.70 5.02 2.35
C GLY A 143 -15.95 4.37 0.99
N LEU A 144 -17.19 3.91 0.75
CA LEU A 144 -17.64 3.39 -0.55
C LEU A 144 -18.28 4.51 -1.38
N ALA A 145 -17.72 4.80 -2.55
CA ALA A 145 -18.19 5.82 -3.48
C ALA A 145 -17.61 5.56 -4.88
N SER A 146 -17.95 6.40 -5.86
CA SER A 146 -17.37 6.36 -7.20
C SER A 146 -15.85 6.34 -7.18
N ALA A 147 -15.28 5.55 -8.09
CA ALA A 147 -13.83 5.39 -8.21
C ALA A 147 -13.10 6.71 -8.46
N THR A 148 -11.90 6.80 -7.89
CA THR A 148 -10.99 7.93 -8.06
C THR A 148 -9.62 7.51 -8.58
N ARG A 149 -9.61 6.51 -9.47
CA ARG A 149 -8.41 5.89 -10.04
C ARG A 149 -7.35 6.92 -10.52
N GLY A 150 -6.19 6.87 -9.88
CA GLY A 150 -5.03 7.73 -10.12
C GLY A 150 -5.14 9.15 -9.55
N ALA A 151 -6.10 9.40 -8.65
CA ALA A 151 -6.43 10.73 -8.15
C ALA A 151 -6.92 10.69 -6.69
N THR A 152 -7.05 11.87 -6.08
CA THR A 152 -7.53 11.99 -4.70
C THR A 152 -8.95 11.47 -4.53
N ASN A 153 -9.14 10.65 -3.50
CA ASN A 153 -10.45 10.15 -3.09
C ASN A 153 -11.42 11.27 -2.75
N VAL A 154 -12.64 11.19 -3.30
CA VAL A 154 -13.77 12.06 -2.98
C VAL A 154 -14.89 11.19 -2.42
N ARG A 155 -14.99 11.11 -1.09
CA ARG A 155 -15.93 10.25 -0.35
C ARG A 155 -16.81 11.06 0.60
#